data_AF-A0A9J5W4P7-F1
#
_entry.id   AF-A0A9J5W4P7-F1
#
_cell.length_a   1.000
_cell.length_b   1.000
_cell.length_c   1.000
_cell.angle_alpha   90.00
_cell.angle_beta   90.00
_cell.angle_gamma   90.00
#
_symmetry.space_group_name_H-M   'P 1'
#
loop_
_entity.id
_entity.type
_entity.pdbx_description
1 polymer ?
#
loop_
_entity_poly.entity_id
_entity_poly.type
_entity_poly.pdbx_seq_one_letter_code
_entity_poly.pdbx_strand_id
1 'polypeptide(L)'
;MVYLLSLLLPFCCCTHVGQSQNEHQLRSFQRKAEVNLEIQQLKSKMRDSRLQKFRDELRNRSQVLKKLGHIDTDGIVQLKGQAACLIETGDNLLATELMFNGTFNDLNHHQVAALTSCFIPGDRSEEKIQLRDELEKPLQQLQDSARRIAEIQHECKLEIDVDKYVVASVQPFLMDVIYCWSMGASFAEVIQMTDIFEGSITRLARRLDEFLNQLKAAAHAVGEVDLENKFGAASDSIRRGIVFANSLYL
;
A
#
# COMPACT_ATOMS: atom_id res chain seq x y z
N MET A 1 -54.11 -39.03 10.95
CA MET A 1 -53.03 -38.12 11.42
C MET A 1 -52.95 -38.30 12.93
N VAL A 2 -51.93 -38.89 13.56
CA VAL A 2 -50.51 -38.94 13.24
C VAL A 2 -49.99 -40.25 13.83
N TYR A 3 -49.71 -41.21 12.94
CA TYR A 3 -48.99 -42.47 13.18
C TYR A 3 -47.48 -42.21 13.36
N LEU A 4 -47.09 -41.24 14.20
CA LEU A 4 -45.70 -40.73 14.20
C LEU A 4 -45.14 -40.37 15.58
N LEU A 5 -45.84 -40.69 16.68
CA LEU A 5 -45.30 -40.58 18.04
C LEU A 5 -44.94 -41.94 18.67
N SER A 6 -45.10 -43.04 17.93
CA SER A 6 -44.74 -44.40 18.36
C SER A 6 -43.29 -44.80 18.03
N LEU A 7 -42.45 -43.89 17.52
CA LEU A 7 -41.03 -44.13 17.21
C LEU A 7 -40.04 -43.63 18.28
N LEU A 8 -40.53 -43.18 19.44
CA LEU A 8 -39.67 -42.83 20.59
C LEU A 8 -39.94 -43.75 21.79
N LEU A 9 -39.79 -45.05 21.57
CA LEU A 9 -39.26 -45.96 22.58
C LEU A 9 -37.85 -46.37 22.10
N PRO A 10 -36.82 -46.57 22.95
CA PRO A 10 -36.88 -46.79 24.40
C PRO A 10 -35.76 -46.08 25.19
N PHE A 11 -36.11 -45.19 26.12
CA PHE A 11 -35.37 -45.14 27.38
C PHE A 11 -36.34 -45.56 28.48
N CYS A 12 -36.45 -46.88 28.61
CA CYS A 12 -37.01 -47.53 29.77
C CYS A 12 -36.21 -47.09 30.99
N CYS A 13 -36.83 -46.34 31.89
CA CYS A 13 -36.31 -46.15 33.24
C CYS A 13 -37.48 -46.32 34.21
N CYS A 14 -38.02 -47.54 34.26
CA CYS A 14 -38.83 -47.96 35.40
C CYS A 14 -37.91 -48.37 36.55
N THR A 15 -38.38 -48.13 37.78
CA THR A 15 -37.93 -48.68 39.08
C THR A 15 -36.82 -47.94 39.85
N HIS A 16 -37.24 -46.92 40.59
CA HIS A 16 -37.12 -46.80 42.07
C HIS A 16 -35.84 -47.22 42.81
N VAL A 17 -34.64 -47.12 42.23
CA VAL A 17 -33.36 -47.11 42.96
C VAL A 17 -32.42 -46.10 42.30
N GLY A 18 -32.11 -44.97 42.95
CA GLY A 18 -31.08 -44.02 42.48
C GLY A 18 -31.54 -42.61 42.07
N GLN A 19 -32.63 -42.07 42.62
CA GLN A 19 -33.06 -40.68 42.33
C GLN A 19 -31.97 -39.63 42.62
N SER A 20 -31.13 -39.84 43.64
CA SER A 20 -30.03 -38.92 43.98
C SER A 20 -28.83 -38.97 43.02
N GLN A 21 -28.48 -40.16 42.48
CA GLN A 21 -27.40 -40.30 41.51
C GLN A 21 -27.78 -39.71 40.15
N ASN A 22 -29.04 -39.84 39.73
CA ASN A 22 -29.55 -39.24 38.50
C ASN A 22 -29.60 -37.71 38.57
N GLU A 23 -29.99 -37.12 39.71
CA GLU A 23 -29.95 -35.66 39.89
C GLU A 23 -28.52 -35.10 39.85
N HIS A 24 -27.57 -35.79 40.48
CA HIS A 24 -26.17 -35.36 40.49
C HIS A 24 -25.53 -35.45 39.09
N GLN A 25 -25.86 -36.50 38.33
CA GLN A 25 -25.45 -36.62 36.93
C GLN A 25 -26.10 -35.53 36.06
N LEU A 26 -27.40 -35.28 36.21
CA LEU A 26 -28.12 -34.24 35.46
C LEU A 26 -27.51 -32.85 35.70
N ARG A 27 -27.21 -32.50 36.96
CA ARG A 27 -26.51 -31.25 37.31
C ARG A 27 -25.13 -31.14 36.67
N SER A 28 -24.37 -32.24 36.63
CA SER A 28 -23.05 -32.27 35.99
C SER A 28 -23.13 -32.04 34.47
N PHE A 29 -24.15 -32.60 33.81
CA PHE A 29 -24.40 -32.37 32.38
C PHE A 29 -24.85 -30.94 32.10
N GLN A 30 -25.72 -30.37 32.93
CA GLN A 30 -26.12 -28.96 32.83
C GLN A 30 -24.92 -28.03 32.98
N ARG A 31 -24.09 -28.26 34.00
CA ARG A 31 -22.87 -27.48 34.20
C ARG A 31 -21.90 -27.58 33.04
N LYS A 32 -21.73 -28.78 32.48
CA LYS A 32 -20.91 -28.99 31.26
C LYS A 32 -21.47 -28.21 30.07
N ALA A 33 -22.79 -28.18 29.90
CA ALA A 33 -23.44 -27.43 28.81
C ALA A 33 -23.24 -25.91 28.97
N GLU A 34 -23.42 -25.37 30.18
CA GLU A 34 -23.17 -23.97 30.50
C GLU A 34 -21.73 -23.55 30.20
N VAL A 35 -20.76 -24.32 30.70
CA VAL A 35 -19.33 -24.03 30.49
C VAL A 35 -18.98 -24.12 29.00
N ASN A 36 -19.57 -25.07 28.25
CA ASN A 36 -19.36 -25.15 26.80
C ASN A 36 -19.94 -23.93 26.07
N LEU A 37 -21.10 -23.42 26.48
CA LEU A 37 -21.68 -22.20 25.96
C LEU A 37 -20.78 -20.99 26.25
N GLU A 38 -20.28 -20.87 27.48
CA GLU A 38 -19.36 -19.81 27.88
C GLU A 38 -18.04 -19.87 27.09
N ILE A 39 -17.48 -21.06 26.89
CA ILE A 39 -16.31 -21.29 26.03
C ILE A 39 -16.60 -20.82 24.60
N GLN A 40 -17.77 -21.15 24.04
CA GLN A 40 -18.13 -20.70 22.69
C GLN A 40 -18.26 -19.18 22.60
N GLN A 41 -18.88 -18.55 23.60
CA GLN A 41 -19.01 -17.10 23.67
C GLN A 41 -17.65 -16.39 23.80
N LEU A 42 -16.78 -16.86 24.69
CA LEU A 42 -15.43 -16.33 24.85
C LEU A 42 -14.59 -16.51 23.59
N LYS A 43 -14.68 -17.68 22.94
CA LYS A 43 -14.04 -17.92 21.63
C LYS A 43 -14.54 -16.96 20.55
N SER A 44 -15.83 -16.64 20.53
CA SER A 44 -16.37 -15.64 19.60
C SER A 44 -15.80 -14.25 19.89
N LYS A 45 -15.86 -13.82 21.15
CA LYS A 45 -15.30 -12.52 21.58
C LYS A 45 -13.80 -12.40 21.27
N MET A 46 -13.04 -13.49 21.38
CA MET A 46 -11.63 -13.52 20.98
C MET A 46 -11.43 -13.38 19.47
N ARG A 47 -12.25 -14.04 18.64
CA ARG A 47 -12.20 -13.89 17.17
C ARG A 47 -12.58 -12.48 16.73
N ASP A 48 -13.56 -11.89 17.40
CA ASP A 48 -14.03 -10.52 17.12
C ASP A 48 -13.10 -9.45 17.73
N SER A 49 -12.07 -9.87 18.46
CA SER A 49 -11.10 -8.97 19.07
C SER A 49 -10.34 -8.19 18.00
N ARG A 50 -10.20 -6.88 18.22
CA ARG A 50 -9.39 -5.98 17.39
C ARG A 50 -7.94 -6.45 17.27
N LEU A 51 -7.40 -7.10 18.31
CA LEU A 51 -6.05 -7.63 18.31
C LEU A 51 -5.88 -8.80 17.32
N GLN A 52 -6.90 -9.64 17.17
CA GLN A 52 -6.83 -10.76 16.22
C GLN A 52 -6.86 -10.24 14.79
N LYS A 53 -7.78 -9.31 14.49
CA LYS A 53 -7.83 -8.64 13.18
C LYS A 53 -6.49 -7.98 12.81
N PHE A 54 -5.87 -7.27 13.76
CA PHE A 54 -4.56 -6.65 13.56
C PHE A 54 -3.45 -7.67 13.28
N ARG A 55 -3.43 -8.81 13.99
CA ARG A 55 -2.47 -9.90 13.73
C ARG A 55 -2.65 -10.52 12.35
N ASP A 56 -3.90 -10.73 11.95
CA ASP A 56 -4.23 -11.28 10.63
C ASP A 56 -3.80 -10.32 9.52
N GLU A 57 -4.06 -9.02 9.68
CA GLU A 57 -3.60 -7.99 8.74
C GLU A 57 -2.07 -7.92 8.64
N LEU A 58 -1.36 -7.94 9.77
CA LEU A 58 0.11 -7.97 9.79
C LEU A 58 0.66 -9.20 9.06
N ARG A 59 0.06 -10.37 9.28
CA ARG A 59 0.44 -11.59 8.59
C ARG A 59 0.23 -11.47 7.08
N ASN A 60 -0.90 -10.92 6.66
CA ASN A 60 -1.23 -10.70 5.26
C ASN A 60 -0.26 -9.71 4.59
N ARG A 61 0.05 -8.59 5.25
CA ARG A 61 1.08 -7.63 4.79
C ARG A 61 2.47 -8.28 4.71
N SER A 62 2.84 -9.11 5.68
CA SER A 62 4.10 -9.87 5.62
C SER A 62 4.15 -10.81 4.41
N GLN A 63 3.03 -11.44 4.04
CA GLN A 63 2.96 -12.28 2.84
C GLN A 63 3.17 -11.47 1.55
N VAL A 64 2.63 -10.25 1.46
CA VAL A 64 2.88 -9.33 0.34
C VAL A 64 4.37 -9.03 0.21
N LEU A 65 5.01 -8.63 1.32
CA LEU A 65 6.45 -8.33 1.33
C LEU A 65 7.30 -9.55 0.93
N LYS A 66 6.89 -10.76 1.31
CA LYS A 66 7.54 -12.01 0.87
C LYS A 66 7.39 -12.24 -0.63
N LYS A 67 6.17 -12.07 -1.17
CA LYS A 67 5.90 -12.24 -2.61
C LYS A 67 6.65 -11.23 -3.49
N LEU A 68 6.80 -10.00 -3.02
CA LEU A 68 7.53 -8.94 -3.72
C LEU A 68 9.06 -9.02 -3.53
N GLY A 69 9.52 -9.85 -2.60
CA GLY A 69 10.94 -10.07 -2.33
C GLY A 69 11.59 -8.99 -1.46
N HIS A 70 10.80 -8.25 -0.66
CA HIS A 70 11.33 -7.31 0.33
C HIS A 70 11.85 -8.02 1.58
N ILE A 71 11.25 -9.16 1.92
CA ILE A 71 11.69 -10.07 2.99
C ILE A 71 11.68 -11.50 2.49
N ASP A 72 12.51 -12.38 3.04
CA ASP A 72 12.52 -13.81 2.69
C ASP A 72 11.49 -14.64 3.48
N THR A 73 11.55 -15.96 3.32
CA THR A 73 10.66 -16.90 4.01
C THR A 73 10.80 -16.84 5.53
N ASP A 74 11.99 -16.54 6.05
CA ASP A 74 12.31 -16.46 7.47
C ASP A 74 12.03 -15.06 8.05
N GLY A 75 11.69 -14.10 7.19
CA GLY A 75 11.37 -12.72 7.58
C GLY A 75 12.59 -11.80 7.63
N ILE A 76 13.72 -12.21 7.04
CA ILE A 76 14.92 -11.39 6.94
C ILE A 76 14.80 -10.42 5.76
N VAL A 77 15.13 -9.15 6.02
CA VAL A 77 15.05 -8.06 5.05
C VAL A 77 16.07 -8.24 3.92
N GLN A 78 15.58 -8.17 2.69
CA GLN A 78 16.38 -8.28 1.46
C GLN A 78 16.78 -6.89 0.93
N LEU A 79 17.57 -6.83 -0.14
CA LEU A 79 18.00 -5.56 -0.76
C LEU A 79 16.83 -4.62 -1.11
N LYS A 80 15.75 -5.16 -1.69
CA LYS A 80 14.50 -4.41 -1.92
C LYS A 80 13.93 -3.81 -0.64
N GLY A 81 13.90 -4.61 0.43
CA GLY A 81 13.43 -4.14 1.75
C GLY A 81 14.31 -3.02 2.31
N GLN A 82 15.64 -3.14 2.16
CA GLN A 82 16.59 -2.11 2.59
C GLN A 82 16.40 -0.80 1.83
N ALA A 83 16.25 -0.86 0.50
CA ALA A 83 15.94 0.32 -0.31
C ALA A 83 14.61 0.97 0.11
N ALA A 84 13.55 0.18 0.29
CA ALA A 84 12.24 0.67 0.69
C ALA A 84 12.24 1.39 2.05
N CYS A 85 13.10 0.96 2.98
CA CYS A 85 13.25 1.61 4.29
C CYS A 85 13.85 3.04 4.22
N LEU A 86 14.41 3.44 3.08
CA LEU A 86 14.99 4.78 2.88
C LEU A 86 14.01 5.74 2.18
N ILE A 87 12.83 5.24 1.78
CA ILE A 87 11.81 6.01 1.09
C ILE A 87 10.66 6.28 2.06
N GLU A 88 10.47 7.55 2.41
CA GLU A 88 9.43 8.02 3.33
C GLU A 88 8.30 8.75 2.59
N THR A 89 8.62 9.37 1.46
CA THR A 89 7.68 10.12 0.63
C THR A 89 7.02 9.21 -0.40
N GLY A 90 5.71 9.35 -0.58
CA GLY A 90 4.96 8.60 -1.58
C GLY A 90 4.79 7.12 -1.23
N ASP A 91 4.45 6.32 -2.24
CA ASP A 91 4.30 4.86 -2.10
C ASP A 91 5.67 4.18 -2.24
N ASN A 92 6.30 3.88 -1.10
CA ASN A 92 7.63 3.29 -1.05
C ASN A 92 7.70 1.88 -1.66
N LEU A 93 6.61 1.11 -1.59
CA LEU A 93 6.53 -0.23 -2.17
C LEU A 93 6.56 -0.13 -3.70
N LEU A 94 5.72 0.72 -4.27
CA LEU A 94 5.67 0.97 -5.71
C LEU A 94 6.98 1.58 -6.23
N ALA A 95 7.53 2.57 -5.53
CA ALA A 95 8.78 3.22 -5.91
C ALA A 95 9.93 2.21 -5.99
N THR A 96 10.05 1.35 -4.97
CA THR A 96 11.06 0.30 -4.94
C THR A 96 10.84 -0.75 -6.03
N GLU A 97 9.60 -1.16 -6.30
CA GLU A 97 9.33 -2.11 -7.39
C GLU A 97 9.76 -1.56 -8.76
N LEU A 98 9.57 -0.27 -9.02
CA LEU A 98 10.04 0.37 -10.26
C LEU A 98 11.57 0.50 -10.33
N MET A 99 12.24 0.70 -9.19
CA MET A 99 13.70 0.68 -9.15
C MET A 99 14.26 -0.68 -9.57
N PHE A 100 13.66 -1.77 -9.09
CA PHE A 100 14.17 -3.12 -9.30
C PHE A 100 13.66 -3.81 -10.58
N ASN A 101 12.56 -3.34 -11.16
CA ASN A 101 12.06 -3.87 -12.43
C ASN A 101 12.71 -3.22 -13.67
N GLY A 102 13.62 -2.25 -13.46
CA GLY A 102 14.36 -1.58 -14.51
C GLY A 102 13.61 -0.44 -15.20
N THR A 103 12.44 -0.02 -14.72
CA THR A 103 11.65 1.05 -15.36
C THR A 103 12.45 2.35 -15.48
N PHE A 104 13.23 2.71 -14.46
CA PHE A 104 14.04 3.92 -14.48
C PHE A 104 15.32 3.82 -15.33
N ASN A 105 15.72 2.62 -15.77
CA ASN A 105 16.99 2.42 -16.49
C ASN A 105 16.94 3.05 -17.88
N ASP A 106 15.81 2.93 -18.57
CA ASP A 106 15.62 3.43 -19.93
C ASP A 106 15.26 4.93 -19.98
N LEU A 107 14.98 5.54 -18.84
CA LEU A 107 14.56 6.95 -18.76
C LEU A 107 15.76 7.89 -18.64
N ASN A 108 15.66 9.06 -19.29
CA ASN A 108 16.56 10.17 -18.98
C ASN A 108 16.13 10.86 -17.66
N HIS A 109 17.00 11.69 -17.09
CA HIS A 109 16.76 12.30 -15.78
C HIS A 109 15.54 13.26 -15.75
N HIS A 110 15.18 13.89 -16.88
CA HIS A 110 13.96 14.71 -17.01
C HIS A 110 12.69 13.84 -16.97
N GLN A 111 12.70 12.71 -17.68
CA GLN A 111 11.61 11.72 -17.63
C GLN A 111 11.49 11.10 -16.23
N VAL A 112 12.61 10.89 -15.53
CA VAL A 112 12.60 10.45 -14.13
C VAL A 112 11.93 11.49 -13.23
N ALA A 113 12.30 12.77 -13.33
CA ALA A 113 11.65 13.84 -12.57
C ALA A 113 10.14 13.89 -12.84
N ALA A 114 9.75 13.77 -14.11
CA ALA A 114 8.34 13.73 -14.51
C ALA A 114 7.60 12.52 -13.91
N LEU A 115 8.12 11.31 -14.08
CA LEU A 115 7.46 10.09 -13.58
C LEU A 115 7.37 10.06 -12.06
N THR A 116 8.43 10.49 -11.37
CA THR A 116 8.46 10.52 -9.90
C THR A 116 7.53 11.58 -9.32
N SER A 117 7.17 12.62 -10.09
CA SER A 117 6.13 13.58 -9.68
C SER A 117 4.77 12.93 -9.43
N CYS A 118 4.48 11.81 -10.09
CA CYS A 118 3.23 11.08 -9.93
C CYS A 118 3.05 10.44 -8.54
N PHE A 119 4.13 10.30 -7.77
CA PHE A 119 4.11 9.76 -6.41
C PHE A 119 3.74 10.81 -5.35
N ILE A 120 3.79 12.09 -5.70
CA ILE A 120 3.59 13.17 -4.75
C ILE A 120 2.11 13.54 -4.71
N PRO A 121 1.41 13.37 -3.56
CA PRO A 121 0.03 13.78 -3.45
C PRO A 121 -0.09 15.29 -3.66
N GLY A 122 -0.99 15.69 -4.55
CA GLY A 122 -1.24 17.07 -4.92
C GLY A 122 -2.69 17.36 -5.26
N ASP A 123 -2.92 18.58 -5.72
CA ASP A 123 -4.22 19.00 -6.23
C ASP A 123 -4.48 18.30 -7.57
N ARG A 124 -5.76 18.02 -7.84
CA ARG A 124 -6.19 17.41 -9.10
C ARG A 124 -6.57 18.51 -10.07
N SER A 125 -6.14 18.36 -11.31
CA SER A 125 -6.59 19.19 -12.41
C SER A 125 -8.01 18.80 -12.83
N GLU A 126 -8.86 19.77 -13.17
CA GLU A 126 -10.16 19.54 -13.80
C GLU A 126 -10.01 19.37 -15.33
N GLU A 127 -8.86 19.76 -15.87
CA GLU A 127 -8.53 19.62 -17.28
C GLU A 127 -8.10 18.19 -17.65
N LYS A 128 -8.26 17.86 -18.92
CA LYS A 128 -7.77 16.57 -19.43
C LYS A 128 -6.24 16.63 -19.49
N ILE A 129 -5.59 15.69 -18.79
CA ILE A 129 -4.13 15.52 -18.82
C ILE A 129 -3.69 15.27 -20.27
N GLN A 130 -2.87 16.17 -20.80
CA GLN A 130 -2.21 16.02 -22.10
C GLN A 130 -0.75 15.69 -21.85
N LEU A 131 -0.35 14.46 -22.18
CA LEU A 131 1.02 13.97 -22.02
C LEU A 131 1.71 13.94 -23.38
N ARG A 132 3.02 14.16 -23.35
CA ARG A 132 3.89 13.90 -24.51
C ARG A 132 4.03 12.40 -24.72
N ASP A 133 4.19 11.98 -25.97
CA ASP A 133 4.36 10.58 -26.38
C ASP A 133 5.46 9.85 -25.58
N GLU A 134 6.54 10.55 -25.26
CA GLU A 134 7.68 10.01 -24.51
C GLU A 134 7.40 9.76 -23.01
N LEU A 135 6.27 10.27 -22.50
CA LEU A 135 5.83 10.11 -21.10
C LEU A 135 4.68 9.10 -20.96
N GLU A 136 4.00 8.75 -22.05
CA GLU A 136 2.90 7.78 -22.03
C GLU A 136 3.35 6.38 -21.59
N LYS A 137 4.41 5.86 -22.21
CA LYS A 137 4.94 4.54 -21.87
C LYS A 137 5.43 4.45 -20.40
N PRO A 138 6.23 5.41 -19.89
CA PRO A 138 6.61 5.42 -18.47
C PRO A 138 5.39 5.45 -17.53
N LEU A 139 4.38 6.27 -17.82
CA LEU A 139 3.16 6.34 -17.01
C LEU A 139 2.40 5.00 -17.02
N GLN A 140 2.30 4.36 -18.18
CA GLN A 140 1.67 3.05 -18.29
C GLN A 140 2.42 2.00 -17.45
N GLN A 141 3.76 1.96 -17.52
CA GLN A 141 4.56 1.04 -16.70
C GLN A 141 4.37 1.25 -15.20
N LEU A 142 4.24 2.51 -14.77
CA LEU A 142 3.91 2.88 -13.40
C LEU A 142 2.52 2.37 -12.99
N GLN A 143 1.51 2.59 -13.82
CA GLN A 143 0.13 2.13 -13.56
C GLN A 143 0.02 0.60 -13.53
N ASP A 144 0.70 -0.09 -14.46
CA ASP A 144 0.74 -1.56 -14.52
C ASP A 144 1.42 -2.14 -13.27
N SER A 145 2.50 -1.50 -12.80
CA SER A 145 3.19 -1.90 -11.57
C SER A 145 2.32 -1.68 -10.33
N ALA A 146 1.61 -0.55 -10.24
CA ALA A 146 0.67 -0.28 -9.16
C ALA A 146 -0.49 -1.30 -9.14
N ARG A 147 -1.03 -1.63 -10.32
CA ARG A 147 -2.08 -2.65 -10.46
C ARG A 147 -1.60 -4.02 -10.00
N ARG A 148 -0.42 -4.43 -10.43
CA ARG A 148 0.19 -5.70 -10.02
C ARG A 148 0.39 -5.79 -8.50
N ILE A 149 0.86 -4.71 -7.87
CA ILE A 149 1.00 -4.67 -6.40
C ILE A 149 -0.36 -4.80 -5.71
N ALA A 150 -1.38 -4.09 -6.19
CA ALA A 150 -2.74 -4.19 -5.63
C ALA A 150 -3.34 -5.60 -5.78
N GLU A 151 -3.12 -6.26 -6.93
CA GLU A 151 -3.52 -7.65 -7.16
C GLU A 151 -2.83 -8.60 -6.17
N ILE A 152 -1.52 -8.45 -5.97
CA ILE A 152 -0.77 -9.24 -4.99
C ILE A 152 -1.30 -9.00 -3.56
N GLN A 153 -1.62 -7.75 -3.23
CA GLN A 153 -2.23 -7.41 -1.93
C GLN A 153 -3.60 -8.09 -1.76
N HIS A 154 -4.42 -8.08 -2.80
CA HIS A 154 -5.72 -8.76 -2.82
C HIS A 154 -5.58 -10.28 -2.66
N GLU A 155 -4.66 -10.91 -3.40
CA GLU A 155 -4.33 -12.33 -3.25
C GLU A 155 -3.89 -12.70 -1.82
N CYS A 156 -3.23 -11.77 -1.13
CA CYS A 156 -2.83 -11.92 0.26
C CYS A 156 -3.93 -11.58 1.26
N LYS A 157 -5.20 -11.47 0.82
CA LYS A 157 -6.38 -11.22 1.65
C LYS A 157 -6.38 -9.86 2.34
N LEU A 158 -5.76 -8.85 1.73
CA LEU A 158 -5.97 -7.47 2.14
C LEU A 158 -7.21 -6.91 1.43
N GLU A 159 -8.03 -6.19 2.17
CA GLU A 159 -9.23 -5.52 1.65
C GLU A 159 -8.82 -4.26 0.89
N ILE A 160 -8.33 -4.43 -0.33
CA ILE A 160 -7.91 -3.35 -1.23
C ILE A 160 -8.72 -3.40 -2.51
N ASP A 161 -9.15 -2.22 -2.92
CA ASP A 161 -9.78 -1.95 -4.20
C ASP A 161 -8.68 -1.55 -5.19
N VAL A 162 -8.48 -2.38 -6.22
CA VAL A 162 -7.35 -2.26 -7.16
C VAL A 162 -7.36 -0.92 -7.88
N ASP A 163 -8.50 -0.50 -8.39
CA ASP A 163 -8.59 0.75 -9.15
C ASP A 163 -8.42 1.97 -8.25
N LYS A 164 -8.96 1.93 -7.02
CA LYS A 164 -8.71 2.99 -6.04
C LYS A 164 -7.25 3.09 -5.63
N TYR A 165 -6.56 1.96 -5.49
CA TYR A 165 -5.12 1.95 -5.18
C TYR A 165 -4.32 2.60 -6.30
N VAL A 166 -4.55 2.21 -7.56
CA VAL A 166 -3.86 2.81 -8.72
C VAL A 166 -4.09 4.32 -8.79
N VAL A 167 -5.34 4.79 -8.65
CA VAL A 167 -5.67 6.22 -8.69
C VAL A 167 -5.06 7.00 -7.50
N ALA A 168 -4.95 6.36 -6.33
CA ALA A 168 -4.37 7.00 -5.15
C ALA A 168 -2.83 7.09 -5.24
N SER A 169 -2.17 6.03 -5.73
CA SER A 169 -0.71 5.92 -5.81
C SER A 169 -0.12 6.63 -7.04
N VAL A 170 -0.91 6.87 -8.10
CA VAL A 170 -0.44 7.47 -9.36
C VAL A 170 -1.22 8.75 -9.68
N GLN A 171 -0.57 9.90 -9.52
CA GLN A 171 -1.17 11.23 -9.75
C GLN A 171 -0.46 11.99 -10.89
N PRO A 172 -0.84 11.76 -12.16
CA PRO A 172 -0.11 12.28 -13.32
C PRO A 172 -0.36 13.76 -13.64
N PHE A 173 -1.09 14.50 -12.81
CA PHE A 173 -1.59 15.86 -13.11
C PHE A 173 -0.49 16.88 -13.42
N LEU A 174 0.68 16.78 -12.76
CA LEU A 174 1.81 17.68 -12.97
C LEU A 174 2.97 17.04 -13.74
N MET A 175 2.76 15.86 -14.35
CA MET A 175 3.82 15.10 -15.00
C MET A 175 4.48 15.89 -16.16
N ASP A 176 3.68 16.45 -17.08
CA ASP A 176 4.22 17.24 -18.20
C ASP A 176 4.79 18.60 -17.76
N VAL A 177 4.18 19.21 -16.73
CA VAL A 177 4.63 20.46 -16.12
C VAL A 177 6.04 20.30 -15.53
N ILE A 178 6.25 19.24 -14.74
CA ILE A 178 7.55 18.93 -14.14
C ILE A 178 8.57 18.54 -15.20
N TYR A 179 8.16 17.83 -16.26
CA TYR A 179 9.04 17.54 -17.39
C TYR A 179 9.58 18.83 -18.02
N CYS A 180 8.70 19.76 -18.42
CA CYS A 180 9.08 21.04 -19.01
C CYS A 180 9.92 21.90 -18.06
N TRP A 181 9.56 21.89 -16.78
CA TRP A 181 10.34 22.56 -15.75
C TRP A 181 11.75 21.94 -15.62
N SER A 182 11.89 20.63 -15.61
CA SER A 182 13.22 20.01 -15.55
C SER A 182 14.08 20.34 -16.79
N MET A 183 13.46 20.55 -17.95
CA MET A 183 14.10 20.91 -19.22
C MET A 183 14.47 22.39 -19.34
N GLY A 184 14.14 23.23 -18.35
CA GLY A 184 14.55 24.64 -18.32
C GLY A 184 13.47 25.67 -18.67
N ALA A 185 12.21 25.27 -18.89
CA ALA A 185 11.12 26.21 -19.16
C ALA A 185 10.97 27.29 -18.07
N SER A 186 10.56 28.50 -18.43
CA SER A 186 10.28 29.54 -17.44
C SER A 186 9.07 29.16 -16.57
N PHE A 187 8.98 29.75 -15.37
CA PHE A 187 7.83 29.49 -14.50
C PHE A 187 6.52 29.99 -15.13
N ALA A 188 6.58 31.08 -15.90
CA ALA A 188 5.43 31.62 -16.61
C ALA A 188 4.90 30.68 -17.71
N GLU A 189 5.77 29.88 -18.35
CA GLU A 189 5.34 28.89 -19.35
C GLU A 189 4.66 27.70 -18.68
N VAL A 190 5.23 27.16 -17.60
CA VAL A 190 4.71 25.93 -16.98
C VAL A 190 3.38 26.14 -16.26
N ILE A 191 3.10 27.34 -15.73
CA ILE A 191 1.80 27.66 -15.12
C ILE A 191 0.68 27.82 -16.16
N GLN A 192 1.02 28.03 -17.44
CA GLN A 192 0.01 28.09 -18.52
C GLN A 192 -0.39 26.70 -19.02
N MET A 193 0.31 25.65 -18.59
CA MET A 193 0.06 24.26 -19.00
C MET A 193 -0.98 23.54 -18.14
N THR A 194 -1.40 24.15 -17.03
CA THR A 194 -2.31 23.54 -16.05
C THR A 194 -3.14 24.59 -15.34
N ASP A 195 -4.34 24.21 -14.92
CA ASP A 195 -5.23 24.95 -14.02
C ASP A 195 -4.82 24.86 -12.54
N ILE A 196 -3.81 24.05 -12.18
CA ILE A 196 -3.33 23.91 -10.80
C ILE A 196 -2.61 25.19 -10.36
N PHE A 197 -2.99 25.69 -9.18
CA PHE A 197 -2.39 26.89 -8.58
C PHE A 197 -0.86 26.81 -8.44
N GLU A 198 -0.21 27.94 -8.67
CA GLU A 198 1.25 28.09 -8.73
C GLU A 198 1.94 27.70 -7.42
N GLY A 199 1.29 27.99 -6.29
CA GLY A 199 1.74 27.59 -4.96
C GLY A 199 1.75 26.07 -4.77
N SER A 200 0.79 25.37 -5.39
CA SER A 200 0.72 23.90 -5.35
C SER A 200 1.78 23.25 -6.23
N ILE A 201 2.07 23.83 -7.40
CA ILE A 201 3.21 23.43 -8.25
C ILE A 201 4.52 23.57 -7.47
N THR A 202 4.72 24.72 -6.82
CA THR A 202 5.93 25.00 -6.04
C THR A 202 6.10 24.02 -4.87
N ARG A 203 5.01 23.77 -4.12
CA ARG A 203 5.02 22.80 -3.01
C ARG A 203 5.29 21.38 -3.50
N LEU A 204 4.70 20.96 -4.62
CA LEU A 204 4.93 19.64 -5.19
C LEU A 204 6.38 19.47 -5.62
N ALA A 205 6.96 20.44 -6.31
CA ALA A 205 8.35 20.37 -6.76
C ALA A 205 9.36 20.29 -5.59
N ARG A 206 9.11 20.96 -4.47
CA ARG A 206 9.94 20.82 -3.26
C ARG A 206 9.83 19.44 -2.61
N ARG A 207 8.63 18.85 -2.57
CA ARG A 207 8.43 17.48 -2.08
C ARG A 207 9.00 16.44 -3.03
N LEU A 208 8.92 16.70 -4.33
CA LEU A 208 9.54 15.88 -5.37
C LEU A 208 11.06 15.85 -5.22
N ASP A 209 11.67 16.99 -4.91
CA ASP A 209 13.11 17.06 -4.64
C ASP A 209 13.51 16.22 -3.42
N GLU A 210 12.74 16.27 -2.34
CA GLU A 210 12.95 15.38 -1.18
C GLU A 210 12.82 13.91 -1.58
N PHE A 211 11.78 13.55 -2.35
CA PHE A 211 11.57 12.19 -2.82
C PHE A 211 12.70 11.69 -3.73
N LEU A 212 13.19 12.52 -4.66
CA LEU A 212 14.33 12.18 -5.52
C LEU A 212 15.60 11.95 -4.71
N ASN A 213 15.82 12.71 -3.62
CA ASN A 213 16.95 12.49 -2.73
C ASN A 213 16.81 11.19 -1.91
N GLN A 214 15.58 10.80 -1.53
CA GLN A 214 15.32 9.50 -0.91
C GLN A 214 15.57 8.35 -1.89
N LEU A 215 15.14 8.46 -3.15
CA LEU A 215 15.44 7.48 -4.21
C LEU A 215 16.94 7.37 -4.49
N LYS A 216 17.65 8.49 -4.51
CA LYS A 216 19.11 8.53 -4.61
C LYS A 216 19.77 7.75 -3.47
N ALA A 217 19.36 8.00 -2.22
CA ALA A 217 19.87 7.30 -1.06
C ALA A 217 19.55 5.79 -1.11
N ALA A 218 18.35 5.42 -1.57
CA ALA A 218 17.94 4.04 -1.76
C ALA A 218 18.81 3.33 -2.82
N ALA A 219 19.08 3.97 -3.96
CA ALA A 219 19.93 3.44 -5.02
C ALA A 219 21.38 3.25 -4.55
N HIS A 220 21.94 4.23 -3.83
CA HIS A 220 23.26 4.14 -3.22
C HIS A 220 23.36 2.95 -2.24
N ALA A 221 22.35 2.75 -1.39
CA ALA A 221 22.35 1.69 -0.39
C ALA A 221 22.36 0.27 -1.00
N VAL A 222 21.87 0.11 -2.22
CA VAL A 222 21.85 -1.19 -2.93
C VAL A 222 22.95 -1.31 -4.00
N GLY A 223 23.82 -0.29 -4.14
CA GLY A 223 24.96 -0.30 -5.06
C GLY A 223 24.61 0.04 -6.52
N GLU A 224 23.44 0.62 -6.78
CA GLU A 224 22.98 1.02 -8.12
C GLU A 224 23.45 2.44 -8.46
N VAL A 225 24.73 2.57 -8.84
CA VAL A 225 25.40 3.85 -9.09
C VAL A 225 24.77 4.65 -10.23
N ASP A 226 24.31 3.98 -11.29
CA ASP A 226 23.69 4.66 -12.44
C ASP A 226 22.34 5.29 -12.06
N LEU A 227 21.55 4.59 -11.25
CA LEU A 227 20.29 5.12 -10.72
C LEU A 227 20.54 6.24 -9.72
N GLU A 228 21.53 6.11 -8.83
CA GLU A 228 21.92 7.16 -7.89
C GLU A 228 22.23 8.47 -8.63
N ASN A 229 23.09 8.40 -9.66
CA ASN A 229 23.46 9.56 -10.47
C ASN A 229 22.25 10.14 -11.22
N LYS A 230 21.38 9.29 -11.76
CA LYS A 230 20.19 9.69 -12.50
C LYS A 230 19.16 10.41 -11.60
N PHE A 231 18.92 9.91 -10.39
CA PHE A 231 18.06 10.57 -9.40
C PHE A 231 18.67 11.90 -8.93
N GLY A 232 19.98 11.95 -8.73
CA GLY A 232 20.70 13.19 -8.44
C GLY A 232 20.52 14.25 -9.53
N ALA A 233 20.76 13.88 -10.80
CA ALA A 233 20.58 14.78 -11.93
C ALA A 233 19.13 15.26 -12.09
N ALA A 234 18.16 14.39 -11.82
CA ALA A 234 16.73 14.76 -11.80
C ALA A 234 16.45 15.82 -10.73
N SER A 235 16.97 15.63 -9.51
CA SER A 235 16.84 16.60 -8.40
C SER A 235 17.48 17.95 -8.76
N ASP A 236 18.70 17.93 -9.30
CA ASP A 236 19.40 19.17 -9.69
C ASP A 236 18.67 19.93 -10.81
N SER A 237 18.06 19.22 -11.76
CA SER A 237 17.33 19.84 -12.89
C SER A 237 16.10 20.65 -12.47
N ILE A 238 15.45 20.28 -11.35
CA ILE A 238 14.26 20.98 -10.84
C ILE A 238 14.62 22.10 -9.86
N ARG A 239 15.82 22.10 -9.27
CA ARG A 239 16.32 23.05 -8.27
C ARG A 239 16.72 24.40 -8.87
N ARG A 240 15.75 25.17 -9.35
CA ARG A 240 16.01 26.50 -9.91
C ARG A 240 14.86 27.49 -9.68
N GLY A 241 15.12 28.75 -10.01
CA GLY A 241 14.10 29.81 -10.09
C GLY A 241 13.25 29.99 -8.83
N ILE A 242 12.01 30.44 -9.03
CA ILE A 242 11.08 30.80 -7.95
C ILE A 242 10.69 29.61 -7.06
N VAL A 243 10.69 28.40 -7.62
CA VAL A 243 10.27 27.16 -6.93
C VAL A 243 11.15 26.86 -5.70
N PHE A 244 12.43 27.22 -5.77
CA PHE A 244 13.42 26.98 -4.71
C PHE A 244 13.92 28.28 -4.05
N ALA A 245 13.18 29.38 -4.21
CA ALA A 245 13.49 30.61 -3.47
C ALA A 245 13.38 30.37 -1.96
N ASN A 246 14.25 31.04 -1.19
CA ASN A 246 14.24 30.96 0.27
C ASN A 246 13.02 31.67 0.86
N SER A 247 12.55 31.14 1.99
CA SER A 247 11.58 31.83 2.85
C SER A 247 12.09 33.21 3.27
N LEU A 248 11.18 34.18 3.39
CA LEU A 248 11.48 35.49 3.99
C LEU A 248 11.64 35.42 5.51
N TYR A 249 11.09 34.37 6.13
CA TYR A 249 11.25 34.05 7.55
C TYR A 249 12.39 33.03 7.65
N LEU A 250 13.62 33.53 7.78
CA LEU A 250 14.78 32.74 8.22
C LEU A 250 14.65 32.41 9.71
#